data_AF-A0AAV7R9R0-F1
#
_entry.id   AF-A0AAV7R9R0-F1
#
_cell.length_a   1.000
_cell.length_b   1.000
_cell.length_c   1.000
_cell.angle_alpha   90.00
_cell.angle_beta   90.00
_cell.angle_gamma   90.00
#
_symmetry.space_group_name_H-M   'P 1'
#
loop_
_entity.id
_entity.type
_entity.pdbx_description
1 polymer ?
#
loop_
_entity_poly.entity_id
_entity_poly.type
_entity_poly.pdbx_seq_one_letter_code
_entity_poly.pdbx_strand_id
1 'polypeptide(L)'
;MSTSAGQPKTAVADSSSTSSASFLEVPGQKDGAPGLKHVASEGEMDWQAAKAFYDSMGSKKKPRPPKPKHAVTIAVSSRALFDMVEERKLYEEQGVEKYVKYQEEHESEPLKPGPAFPFVKAVEEVNARLRELYPDSEELFDIVLMTNNHAQVGVRLINSINHYGLNIERFCMTGGKSPIGYLKAYLTNLYLSADSEKVGEAIEEGIAAATMFTSNRTIHFSDKQLRVAFDGDAVLFSDESEQIVKKHGLDAFFENEQQFENKPLAQGPLKGFLEALGKLQRKFYAKGARLDCPIRTYLVTARSAASSGARALKTLRSWGLEIDEALFLAGAPKGPVLEKIHPHIFFDDQMFHIEGAQEMGTIAAHVPYGIGQRYNKSTPKED
;
A
#
# COMPACT_ATOMS: atom_id res chain seq x y z
N MET A 1 12.91 18.73 -65.66
CA MET A 1 11.80 19.64 -66.01
C MET A 1 11.65 20.62 -64.85
N SER A 2 12.36 21.75 -64.95
CA SER A 2 11.83 23.14 -65.00
C SER A 2 11.31 23.65 -63.62
N THR A 3 12.14 24.40 -62.89
CA THR A 3 12.16 25.89 -62.71
C THR A 3 11.12 26.37 -61.66
N SER A 4 11.31 27.36 -60.78
CA SER A 4 12.35 28.34 -60.43
C SER A 4 12.00 28.94 -59.03
N ALA A 5 12.97 29.16 -58.14
CA ALA A 5 13.51 30.47 -57.71
C ALA A 5 12.60 31.44 -56.91
N GLY A 6 13.12 31.95 -55.77
CA GLY A 6 12.61 33.15 -55.10
C GLY A 6 12.93 33.30 -53.60
N GLN A 7 14.11 33.81 -53.27
CA GLN A 7 14.45 34.51 -52.00
C GLN A 7 14.32 36.05 -52.24
N PRO A 8 14.59 37.02 -51.32
CA PRO A 8 14.72 37.05 -49.83
C PRO A 8 14.09 38.33 -49.15
N LYS A 9 14.42 38.57 -47.86
CA LYS A 9 14.64 39.88 -47.13
C LYS A 9 13.63 40.45 -46.09
N THR A 10 14.08 40.44 -44.82
CA THR A 10 14.26 41.53 -43.80
C THR A 10 13.17 42.55 -43.42
N ALA A 11 12.92 42.68 -42.10
CA ALA A 11 12.83 43.91 -41.25
C ALA A 11 12.35 43.49 -39.83
N VAL A 12 13.09 43.61 -38.72
CA VAL A 12 13.42 44.79 -37.87
C VAL A 12 12.24 45.75 -37.63
N ALA A 13 11.71 45.76 -36.40
CA ALA A 13 11.21 46.97 -35.74
C ALA A 13 11.10 46.74 -34.22
N ASP A 14 12.01 47.39 -33.52
CA ASP A 14 12.04 47.70 -32.10
C ASP A 14 11.03 48.82 -31.80
N SER A 15 10.39 48.85 -30.62
CA SER A 15 9.88 50.09 -30.02
C SER A 15 9.51 49.92 -28.55
N SER A 16 10.49 50.21 -27.70
CA SER A 16 10.27 50.87 -26.42
C SER A 16 9.63 52.26 -26.65
N SER A 17 8.60 52.62 -25.88
CA SER A 17 8.37 54.04 -25.59
C SER A 17 7.86 54.23 -24.15
N THR A 18 8.76 54.79 -23.36
CA THR A 18 8.53 55.56 -22.14
C THR A 18 7.65 56.79 -22.42
N SER A 19 6.74 57.13 -21.51
CA SER A 19 6.39 58.54 -21.26
C SER A 19 6.28 58.80 -19.76
N SER A 20 7.23 59.60 -19.29
CA SER A 20 7.24 60.31 -18.02
C SER A 20 6.37 61.57 -18.13
N ALA A 21 5.62 61.88 -17.08
CA ALA A 21 5.17 63.23 -16.78
C ALA A 21 5.17 63.42 -15.27
N SER A 22 6.00 64.36 -14.84
CA SER A 22 6.31 64.77 -13.49
C SER A 22 5.42 65.90 -13.00
N PHE A 23 5.52 66.15 -11.69
CA PHE A 23 5.24 67.39 -10.94
C PHE A 23 3.85 67.61 -10.33
N LEU A 24 3.78 67.42 -9.00
CA LEU A 24 3.48 68.51 -8.05
C LEU A 24 3.93 68.11 -6.63
N GLU A 25 5.01 68.75 -6.16
CA GLU A 25 5.40 68.86 -4.74
C GLU A 25 4.88 70.19 -4.17
N VAL A 26 4.35 70.16 -2.94
CA VAL A 26 4.59 71.16 -1.85
C VAL A 26 4.25 70.52 -0.47
N PRO A 27 4.74 71.02 0.69
CA PRO A 27 5.62 70.23 1.55
C PRO A 27 5.18 70.11 3.04
N GLY A 28 5.78 69.12 3.72
CA GLY A 28 6.24 69.25 5.11
C GLY A 28 5.25 68.91 6.24
N GLN A 29 5.54 67.85 6.99
CA GLN A 29 5.95 67.98 8.40
C GLN A 29 6.63 66.69 8.90
N LYS A 30 7.76 66.87 9.59
CA LYS A 30 8.56 65.84 10.23
C LYS A 30 7.84 65.29 11.47
N ASP A 31 8.00 64.01 11.77
CA ASP A 31 8.77 63.53 12.93
C ASP A 31 8.54 62.02 13.20
N GLY A 32 9.63 61.29 13.47
CA GLY A 32 9.60 60.03 14.23
C GLY A 32 9.77 58.71 13.48
N ALA A 33 11.01 58.28 13.25
CA ALA A 33 11.38 56.85 13.28
C ALA A 33 11.70 56.47 14.76
N PRO A 34 11.58 55.21 15.25
CA PRO A 34 12.15 54.03 14.58
C PRO A 34 11.40 52.68 14.72
N GLY A 35 11.73 51.76 13.81
CA GLY A 35 11.81 50.33 14.15
C GLY A 35 10.72 49.42 13.58
N LEU A 36 10.79 49.12 12.29
CA LEU A 36 10.24 47.87 11.75
C LEU A 36 11.04 46.70 12.34
N LYS A 37 10.59 46.18 13.49
CA LYS A 37 10.93 44.82 13.92
C LYS A 37 10.05 43.85 13.15
N HIS A 38 10.70 42.89 12.50
CA HIS A 38 10.13 41.67 11.96
C HIS A 38 9.10 41.09 12.94
N VAL A 39 7.81 41.11 12.59
CA VAL A 39 6.78 40.31 13.24
C VAL A 39 6.87 38.91 12.64
N ALA A 40 7.83 38.14 13.11
CA ALA A 40 7.85 36.69 13.00
C ALA A 40 8.04 36.18 14.43
N SER A 41 7.05 35.48 14.99
CA SER A 41 7.27 34.38 15.98
C SER A 41 6.06 33.98 16.84
N GLU A 42 4.92 34.67 16.87
CA GLU A 42 3.85 34.26 17.82
C GLU A 42 3.15 32.94 17.42
N GLY A 43 2.93 32.68 16.13
CA GLY A 43 2.28 31.44 15.66
C GLY A 43 3.17 30.19 15.66
N GLU A 44 4.48 30.34 15.51
CA GLU A 44 5.42 29.20 15.53
C GLU A 44 5.78 28.75 16.95
N MET A 45 5.83 29.67 17.92
CA MET A 45 6.08 29.36 19.33
C MET A 45 4.93 28.57 19.96
N ASP A 46 3.68 28.89 19.60
CA ASP A 46 2.49 28.20 20.09
C ASP A 46 2.43 26.74 19.60
N TRP A 47 2.78 26.50 18.33
CA TRP A 47 2.77 25.15 17.76
C TRP A 47 3.88 24.26 18.32
N GLN A 48 5.08 24.82 18.55
CA GLN A 48 6.19 24.08 19.16
C GLN A 48 5.92 23.74 20.63
N ALA A 49 5.32 24.67 21.39
CA ALA A 49 4.91 24.44 22.76
C ALA A 49 3.77 23.41 22.85
N ALA A 50 2.75 23.50 21.98
CA ALA A 50 1.69 22.51 21.89
C ALA A 50 2.23 21.12 21.52
N LYS A 51 3.16 21.05 20.56
CA LYS A 51 3.83 19.80 20.18
C LYS A 51 4.61 19.18 21.35
N ALA A 52 5.42 19.98 22.06
CA ALA A 52 6.17 19.51 23.23
C ALA A 52 5.23 19.03 24.35
N PHE A 53 4.10 19.72 24.56
CA PHE A 53 3.07 19.34 25.51
C PHE A 53 2.41 17.99 25.14
N TYR A 54 1.99 17.80 23.88
CA TYR A 54 1.46 16.51 23.41
C TYR A 54 2.50 15.37 23.46
N ASP A 55 3.75 15.66 23.09
CA ASP A 55 4.86 14.72 23.20
C ASP A 55 5.14 14.32 24.66
N SER A 56 4.75 15.14 25.65
CA SER A 56 4.86 14.81 27.08
C SER A 56 3.70 13.97 27.65
N MET A 57 2.53 13.95 27.00
CA MET A 57 1.30 13.25 27.48
C MET A 57 1.27 11.73 27.21
N GLY A 58 2.42 11.07 27.15
CA GLY A 58 2.51 9.65 26.75
C GLY A 58 1.95 8.74 27.82
N SER A 59 0.88 8.01 27.52
CA SER A 59 0.41 6.94 28.39
C SER A 59 1.48 5.86 28.54
N LYS A 60 1.83 5.48 29.77
CA LYS A 60 2.75 4.36 30.04
C LYS A 60 2.15 2.97 29.73
N LYS A 61 0.86 2.89 29.37
CA LYS A 61 0.12 1.63 29.21
C LYS A 61 0.03 1.11 27.78
N LYS A 62 0.16 1.97 26.76
CA LYS A 62 0.15 1.56 25.34
C LYS A 62 1.32 2.22 24.59
N PRO A 63 2.05 1.49 23.73
CA PRO A 63 3.13 2.08 22.95
C PRO A 63 2.56 3.09 21.95
N ARG A 64 3.14 4.30 21.89
CA ARG A 64 2.72 5.30 20.90
C ARG A 64 2.92 4.79 19.46
N PRO A 65 2.00 5.07 18.54
CA PRO A 65 2.16 4.75 17.13
C PRO A 65 3.37 5.51 16.56
N PRO A 66 4.10 4.93 15.60
CA PRO A 66 5.20 5.60 14.95
C PRO A 66 4.71 6.83 14.17
N LYS A 67 5.59 7.82 13.97
CA LYS A 67 5.24 8.96 13.10
C LYS A 67 5.10 8.47 11.65
N PRO A 68 4.09 8.94 10.88
CA PRO A 68 3.79 8.41 9.55
C PRO A 68 4.97 8.39 8.58
N LYS A 69 5.84 9.42 8.63
CA LYS A 69 7.03 9.54 7.78
C LYS A 69 8.11 8.47 8.00
N HIS A 70 8.05 7.73 9.10
CA HIS A 70 9.02 6.69 9.46
C HIS A 70 8.41 5.30 9.50
N ALA A 71 7.07 5.22 9.51
CA ALA A 71 6.33 3.98 9.59
C ALA A 71 6.25 3.25 8.24
N VAL A 72 6.04 1.95 8.31
CA VAL A 72 5.50 1.15 7.20
C VAL A 72 3.98 1.12 7.37
N THR A 73 3.29 2.03 6.69
CA THR A 73 1.84 2.22 6.83
C THR A 73 1.09 1.14 6.04
N ILE A 74 0.27 0.36 6.74
CA ILE A 74 -0.64 -0.62 6.14
C ILE A 74 -2.07 -0.13 6.42
N ALA A 75 -2.76 0.28 5.35
CA ALA A 75 -4.16 0.63 5.43
C ALA A 75 -5.02 -0.62 5.22
N VAL A 76 -5.98 -0.88 6.10
CA VAL A 76 -6.87 -2.03 6.01
C VAL A 76 -8.31 -1.55 6.04
N SER A 77 -9.15 -2.04 5.13
CA SER A 77 -10.58 -1.70 5.17
C SER A 77 -11.34 -2.47 6.24
N SER A 78 -12.44 -1.90 6.74
CA SER A 78 -13.22 -2.52 7.82
C SER A 78 -13.72 -3.92 7.45
N ARG A 79 -14.10 -4.14 6.19
CA ARG A 79 -14.53 -5.45 5.66
C ARG A 79 -13.38 -6.44 5.42
N ALA A 80 -12.13 -5.95 5.35
CA ALA A 80 -10.97 -6.81 5.30
C ALA A 80 -10.52 -7.20 6.72
N LEU A 81 -10.57 -6.25 7.67
CA LEU A 81 -10.19 -6.50 9.06
C LEU A 81 -11.21 -7.36 9.82
N PHE A 82 -12.50 -7.11 9.60
CA PHE A 82 -13.60 -7.78 10.26
C PHE A 82 -14.54 -8.43 9.25
N ASP A 83 -15.13 -9.55 9.63
CA ASP A 83 -16.25 -10.14 8.90
C ASP A 83 -17.48 -9.25 9.09
N MET A 84 -17.91 -8.64 7.99
CA MET A 84 -19.06 -7.75 7.94
C MET A 84 -20.01 -8.16 6.79
N VAL A 85 -20.07 -9.46 6.46
CA VAL A 85 -20.88 -9.97 5.34
C VAL A 85 -22.37 -9.67 5.57
N GLU A 86 -22.87 -9.89 6.78
CA GLU A 86 -24.27 -9.64 7.15
C GLU A 86 -24.61 -8.15 7.06
N GLU A 87 -23.74 -7.29 7.59
CA GLU A 87 -23.99 -5.85 7.61
C GLU A 87 -23.83 -5.23 6.23
N ARG A 88 -22.96 -5.79 5.38
CA ARG A 88 -22.89 -5.40 3.96
C ARG A 88 -24.19 -5.74 3.24
N LYS A 89 -24.72 -6.95 3.43
CA LYS A 89 -26.00 -7.36 2.85
C LYS A 89 -27.12 -6.42 3.28
N LEU A 90 -27.16 -6.08 4.57
CA LEU A 90 -28.12 -5.11 5.11
C LEU A 90 -27.99 -3.73 4.44
N TYR A 91 -26.77 -3.23 4.26
CA TYR A 91 -26.53 -1.96 3.56
C TYR A 91 -26.99 -1.98 2.10
N GLU A 92 -26.69 -3.05 1.37
CA GLU A 92 -27.04 -3.21 -0.04
C GLU A 92 -28.56 -3.34 -0.25
N GLU A 93 -29.25 -4.08 0.63
CA GLU A 93 -30.68 -4.35 0.52
C GLU A 93 -31.57 -3.25 1.13
N GLN A 94 -31.14 -2.64 2.24
CA GLN A 94 -31.97 -1.73 3.05
C GLN A 94 -31.41 -0.31 3.18
N GLY A 95 -30.25 -0.04 2.60
CA GLY A 95 -29.64 1.29 2.56
C GLY A 95 -28.94 1.72 3.85
N VAL A 96 -28.34 2.91 3.78
CA VAL A 96 -27.44 3.45 4.81
C VAL A 96 -28.12 3.66 6.16
N GLU A 97 -29.38 4.07 6.20
CA GLU A 97 -30.09 4.41 7.44
C GLU A 97 -30.34 3.17 8.31
N LYS A 98 -30.80 2.09 7.68
CA LYS A 98 -31.01 0.78 8.34
C LYS A 98 -29.69 0.17 8.79
N TYR A 99 -28.68 0.27 7.95
CA TYR A 99 -27.32 -0.15 8.28
C TYR A 99 -26.75 0.58 9.50
N VAL A 100 -26.83 1.92 9.54
CA VAL A 100 -26.34 2.71 10.66
C VAL A 100 -27.07 2.35 11.95
N LYS A 101 -28.40 2.28 11.92
CA LYS A 101 -29.20 1.91 13.09
C LYS A 101 -28.84 0.51 13.62
N TYR A 102 -28.64 -0.45 12.73
CA TYR A 102 -28.21 -1.79 13.12
C TYR A 102 -26.83 -1.75 13.80
N GLN A 103 -25.88 -0.99 13.26
CA GLN A 103 -24.54 -0.86 13.85
C GLN A 103 -24.60 -0.22 15.24
N GLU A 104 -25.45 0.80 15.42
CA GLU A 104 -25.71 1.47 16.72
C GLU A 104 -26.31 0.49 17.75
N GLU A 105 -27.31 -0.30 17.37
CA GLU A 105 -27.95 -1.29 18.25
C GLU A 105 -26.99 -2.41 18.70
N HIS A 106 -25.97 -2.72 17.89
CA HIS A 106 -25.00 -3.79 18.13
C HIS A 106 -23.60 -3.26 18.50
N GLU A 107 -23.45 -2.00 18.92
CA GLU A 107 -22.14 -1.38 19.21
C GLU A 107 -21.30 -2.14 20.24
N SER A 108 -21.96 -2.82 21.17
CA SER A 108 -21.31 -3.60 22.23
C SER A 108 -20.97 -5.03 21.82
N GLU A 109 -21.38 -5.46 20.61
CA GLU A 109 -21.12 -6.79 20.09
C GLU A 109 -19.90 -6.76 19.15
N PRO A 110 -18.78 -7.38 19.53
CA PRO A 110 -17.58 -7.39 18.71
C PRO A 110 -17.83 -8.09 17.36
N LEU A 111 -17.36 -7.44 16.28
CA LEU A 111 -17.37 -8.03 14.94
C LEU A 111 -16.42 -9.22 14.87
N LYS A 112 -16.78 -10.28 14.15
CA LYS A 112 -15.91 -11.45 14.00
C LYS A 112 -14.64 -11.09 13.21
N PRO A 113 -13.50 -11.78 13.45
CA PRO A 113 -12.28 -11.58 12.68
C PRO A 113 -12.48 -11.78 11.18
N GLY A 114 -11.98 -10.85 10.37
CA GLY A 114 -11.99 -10.91 8.91
C GLY A 114 -10.68 -11.49 8.33
N PRO A 115 -10.56 -11.56 7.00
CA PRO A 115 -9.40 -12.19 6.34
C PRO A 115 -8.07 -11.49 6.59
N ALA A 116 -8.04 -10.17 6.85
CA ALA A 116 -6.80 -9.46 7.19
C ALA A 116 -6.38 -9.63 8.65
N PHE A 117 -7.25 -10.16 9.51
CA PHE A 117 -7.04 -10.18 10.95
C PHE A 117 -5.78 -10.95 11.38
N PRO A 118 -5.51 -12.18 10.88
CA PRO A 118 -4.29 -12.91 11.25
C PRO A 118 -3.03 -12.18 10.81
N PHE A 119 -3.06 -11.54 9.63
CA PHE A 119 -1.95 -10.73 9.14
C PHE A 119 -1.69 -9.51 10.04
N VAL A 120 -2.73 -8.80 10.49
CA VAL A 120 -2.60 -7.68 11.42
C VAL A 120 -2.00 -8.14 12.76
N LYS A 121 -2.43 -9.28 13.31
CA LYS A 121 -1.84 -9.84 14.53
C LYS A 121 -0.35 -10.16 14.36
N ALA A 122 0.04 -10.75 13.24
CA ALA A 122 1.44 -11.07 12.97
C ALA A 122 2.30 -9.81 12.77
N VAL A 123 1.74 -8.75 12.16
CA VAL A 123 2.39 -7.43 12.06
C VAL A 123 2.61 -6.81 13.45
N GLU A 124 1.64 -6.91 14.35
CA GLU A 124 1.78 -6.44 15.74
C GLU A 124 2.88 -7.20 16.50
N GLU A 125 2.99 -8.51 16.27
CA GLU A 125 4.05 -9.33 16.87
C GLU A 125 5.44 -8.89 16.39
N VAL A 126 5.59 -8.60 15.09
CA VAL A 126 6.84 -8.03 14.57
C VAL A 126 7.16 -6.69 15.25
N ASN A 127 6.15 -5.83 15.43
CA ASN A 127 6.31 -4.56 16.13
C ASN A 127 6.73 -4.75 17.59
N ALA A 128 6.18 -5.73 18.31
CA ALA A 128 6.58 -6.04 19.68
C ALA A 128 8.06 -6.40 19.75
N ARG A 129 8.53 -7.31 18.88
CA ARG A 129 9.94 -7.71 18.80
C ARG A 129 10.87 -6.57 18.36
N LEU A 130 10.42 -5.69 17.45
CA LEU A 130 11.19 -4.50 17.09
C LEU A 130 11.35 -3.55 18.28
N ARG A 131 10.31 -3.37 19.11
CA ARG A 131 10.37 -2.52 20.30
C ARG A 131 11.25 -3.11 21.40
N GLU A 132 11.32 -4.43 21.53
CA GLU A 132 12.27 -5.09 22.45
C GLU A 132 13.73 -4.79 22.05
N LEU A 133 14.04 -4.85 20.74
CA LEU A 133 15.39 -4.63 20.23
C LEU A 133 15.74 -3.14 20.08
N TYR A 134 14.74 -2.30 19.84
CA TYR A 134 14.85 -0.87 19.56
C TYR A 134 13.69 -0.07 20.21
N PRO A 135 13.72 0.15 21.54
CA PRO A 135 12.60 0.76 22.27
C PRO A 135 12.16 2.14 21.73
N ASP A 136 13.11 2.94 21.26
CA ASP A 136 12.87 4.31 20.78
C ASP A 136 12.67 4.40 19.25
N SER A 137 12.66 3.27 18.54
CA SER A 137 12.54 3.26 17.08
C SER A 137 11.12 3.61 16.62
N GLU A 138 11.02 4.60 15.74
CA GLU A 138 9.78 4.90 15.01
C GLU A 138 9.65 4.12 13.69
N GLU A 139 10.65 3.32 13.31
CA GLU A 139 10.58 2.44 12.13
C GLU A 139 9.87 1.13 12.48
N LEU A 140 8.54 1.20 12.47
CA LEU A 140 7.61 0.13 12.81
C LEU A 140 6.50 0.08 11.76
N PHE A 141 5.69 -0.97 11.79
CA PHE A 141 4.43 -0.96 11.07
C PHE A 141 3.44 -0.02 11.75
N ASP A 142 2.63 0.66 10.96
CA ASP A 142 1.48 1.44 11.42
C ASP A 142 0.22 0.95 10.70
N ILE A 143 -0.72 0.40 11.46
CA ILE A 143 -1.98 -0.10 10.91
C ILE A 143 -3.01 1.03 10.98
N VAL A 144 -3.56 1.40 9.83
CA VAL A 144 -4.61 2.43 9.72
C VAL A 144 -5.90 1.77 9.25
N LEU A 145 -6.98 1.95 10.01
CA LEU A 145 -8.30 1.52 9.57
C LEU A 145 -8.86 2.53 8.56
N MET A 146 -9.19 2.08 7.35
CA MET A 146 -9.72 2.92 6.27
C MET A 146 -11.11 2.45 5.88
N THR A 147 -12.16 3.21 6.19
CA THR A 147 -13.54 2.79 5.91
C THR A 147 -14.34 3.87 5.20
N ASN A 148 -15.19 3.43 4.29
CA ASN A 148 -16.16 4.29 3.62
C ASN A 148 -17.43 4.48 4.46
N ASN A 149 -17.52 3.83 5.61
CA ASN A 149 -18.70 3.87 6.47
C ASN A 149 -18.93 5.27 7.06
N HIS A 150 -20.18 5.53 7.42
CA HIS A 150 -20.56 6.71 8.19
C HIS A 150 -19.89 6.69 9.58
N ALA A 151 -19.55 7.87 10.11
CA ALA A 151 -18.81 8.00 11.38
C ALA A 151 -19.51 7.34 12.58
N GLN A 152 -20.85 7.30 12.58
CA GLN A 152 -21.64 6.64 13.63
C GLN A 152 -21.33 5.14 13.76
N VAL A 153 -20.97 4.47 12.67
CA VAL A 153 -20.56 3.04 12.70
C VAL A 153 -19.21 2.83 13.37
N GLY A 154 -18.46 3.91 13.62
CA GLY A 154 -17.11 3.87 14.16
C GLY A 154 -17.04 3.25 15.56
N VAL A 155 -18.09 3.40 16.37
CA VAL A 155 -18.09 2.93 17.76
C VAL A 155 -17.96 1.40 17.83
N ARG A 156 -18.75 0.66 17.05
CA ARG A 156 -18.65 -0.82 17.00
C ARG A 156 -17.28 -1.29 16.50
N LEU A 157 -16.69 -0.59 15.52
CA LEU A 157 -15.34 -0.87 15.02
C LEU A 157 -14.29 -0.66 16.12
N ILE A 158 -14.37 0.45 16.86
CA ILE A 158 -13.48 0.75 17.99
C ILE A 158 -13.64 -0.29 19.09
N ASN A 159 -14.88 -0.65 19.44
CA ASN A 159 -15.17 -1.67 20.46
C ASN A 159 -14.61 -3.04 20.05
N SER A 160 -14.72 -3.40 18.78
CA SER A 160 -14.15 -4.65 18.24
C SER A 160 -12.62 -4.63 18.31
N ILE A 161 -11.98 -3.53 17.89
CA ILE A 161 -10.52 -3.33 17.99
C ILE A 161 -10.04 -3.46 19.43
N ASN A 162 -10.76 -2.84 20.38
CA ASN A 162 -10.44 -2.93 21.81
C ASN A 162 -10.67 -4.33 22.38
N HIS A 163 -11.76 -5.00 21.98
CA HIS A 163 -12.09 -6.37 22.41
C HIS A 163 -10.96 -7.35 22.05
N TYR A 164 -10.41 -7.24 20.84
CA TYR A 164 -9.29 -8.08 20.38
C TYR A 164 -7.91 -7.57 20.78
N GLY A 165 -7.82 -6.43 21.48
CA GLY A 165 -6.56 -5.84 21.90
C GLY A 165 -5.66 -5.42 20.72
N LEU A 166 -6.25 -5.01 19.60
CA LEU A 166 -5.51 -4.50 18.44
C LEU A 166 -4.99 -3.09 18.72
N ASN A 167 -3.75 -2.82 18.33
CA ASN A 167 -3.05 -1.55 18.44
C ASN A 167 -3.27 -0.70 17.18
N ILE A 168 -4.54 -0.43 16.88
CA ILE A 168 -4.96 0.44 15.77
C ILE A 168 -5.45 1.76 16.39
N GLU A 169 -4.68 2.82 16.24
CA GLU A 169 -5.01 4.14 16.82
C GLU A 169 -5.47 5.15 15.76
N ARG A 170 -5.27 4.85 14.48
CA ARG A 170 -5.56 5.75 13.37
C ARG A 170 -6.70 5.22 12.52
N PHE A 171 -7.76 6.03 12.42
CA PHE A 171 -8.97 5.72 11.68
C PHE A 171 -9.19 6.80 10.64
N CYS A 172 -9.71 6.40 9.49
CA CYS A 172 -10.23 7.32 8.49
C CYS A 172 -11.58 6.79 8.02
N MET A 173 -12.62 7.59 8.28
CA MET A 173 -13.99 7.30 7.91
C MET A 173 -14.42 8.34 6.90
N THR A 174 -14.60 7.95 5.65
CA THR A 174 -14.79 8.91 4.55
C THR A 174 -16.26 9.24 4.27
N GLY A 175 -17.21 8.60 4.97
CA GLY A 175 -18.64 8.86 4.81
C GLY A 175 -19.14 8.67 3.37
N GLY A 176 -18.65 7.64 2.69
CA GLY A 176 -19.00 7.30 1.31
C GLY A 176 -18.08 7.87 0.24
N LYS A 177 -17.13 8.77 0.59
CA LYS A 177 -16.13 9.27 -0.38
C LYS A 177 -15.02 8.26 -0.62
N SER A 178 -14.35 8.36 -1.77
CA SER A 178 -13.23 7.47 -2.09
C SER A 178 -12.06 7.62 -1.09
N PRO A 179 -11.46 6.53 -0.59
CA PRO A 179 -10.37 6.59 0.39
C PRO A 179 -9.01 6.96 -0.22
N ILE A 180 -8.88 6.98 -1.55
CA ILE A 180 -7.60 7.02 -2.26
C ILE A 180 -6.76 8.26 -1.93
N GLY A 181 -7.39 9.44 -1.88
CA GLY A 181 -6.69 10.67 -1.49
C GLY A 181 -6.11 10.59 -0.06
N TYR A 182 -6.82 9.93 0.85
CA TYR A 182 -6.34 9.72 2.23
C TYR A 182 -5.24 8.67 2.30
N LEU A 183 -5.30 7.61 1.48
CA LEU A 183 -4.20 6.63 1.38
C LEU A 183 -2.89 7.32 0.98
N LYS A 184 -2.93 8.24 0.01
CA LYS A 184 -1.76 9.05 -0.36
C LYS A 184 -1.29 9.94 0.80
N ALA A 185 -2.21 10.67 1.44
CA ALA A 185 -1.88 11.57 2.55
C ALA A 185 -1.26 10.82 3.75
N TYR A 186 -1.61 9.56 3.93
CA TYR A 186 -1.05 8.70 4.98
C TYR A 186 0.23 7.96 4.60
N LEU A 187 0.77 8.19 3.39
CA LEU A 187 1.96 7.52 2.88
C LEU A 187 1.82 6.00 2.92
N THR A 188 0.64 5.49 2.54
CA THR A 188 0.33 4.05 2.59
C THR A 188 1.32 3.23 1.76
N ASN A 189 1.97 2.26 2.40
CA ASN A 189 2.85 1.29 1.75
C ASN A 189 2.09 0.06 1.21
N LEU A 190 0.96 -0.29 1.82
CA LEU A 190 0.07 -1.36 1.38
C LEU A 190 -1.38 -1.05 1.76
N TYR A 191 -2.31 -1.16 0.81
CA TYR A 191 -3.75 -1.09 1.05
C TYR A 191 -4.43 -2.46 0.84
N LEU A 192 -5.05 -2.98 1.90
CA LEU A 192 -5.81 -4.23 1.86
C LEU A 192 -7.29 -3.92 1.98
N SER A 193 -8.10 -4.38 1.03
CA SER A 193 -9.54 -4.15 1.07
C SER A 193 -10.35 -5.28 0.46
N ALA A 194 -11.56 -5.49 0.95
CA ALA A 194 -12.55 -6.35 0.30
C ALA A 194 -13.34 -5.64 -0.82
N ASP A 195 -12.87 -4.46 -1.27
CA ASP A 195 -13.46 -3.67 -2.36
C ASP A 195 -12.48 -3.63 -3.54
N SER A 196 -12.76 -4.41 -4.59
CA SER A 196 -11.88 -4.52 -5.75
C SER A 196 -11.78 -3.24 -6.57
N GLU A 197 -12.83 -2.41 -6.59
CA GLU A 197 -12.81 -1.14 -7.31
C GLU A 197 -11.85 -0.18 -6.62
N LYS A 198 -11.92 -0.07 -5.29
CA LYS A 198 -11.00 0.78 -4.52
C LYS A 198 -9.56 0.28 -4.55
N VAL A 199 -9.36 -1.03 -4.65
CA VAL A 199 -8.01 -1.59 -4.86
C VAL A 199 -7.47 -1.19 -6.23
N GLY A 200 -8.29 -1.28 -7.29
CA GLY A 200 -7.91 -0.83 -8.63
C GLY A 200 -7.55 0.66 -8.67
N GLU A 201 -8.41 1.52 -8.10
CA GLU A 201 -8.13 2.97 -7.99
C GLU A 201 -6.83 3.25 -7.23
N ALA A 202 -6.50 2.48 -6.18
CA ALA A 202 -5.27 2.63 -5.43
C ALA A 202 -4.02 2.25 -6.25
N ILE A 203 -4.09 1.14 -7.01
CA ILE A 203 -2.99 0.69 -7.89
C ILE A 203 -2.74 1.71 -9.00
N GLU A 204 -3.79 2.25 -9.62
CA GLU A 204 -3.69 3.29 -10.66
C GLU A 204 -2.98 4.55 -10.14
N GLU A 205 -3.11 4.80 -8.84
CA GLU A 205 -2.50 5.93 -8.15
C GLU A 205 -1.12 5.62 -7.54
N GLY A 206 -0.53 4.48 -7.89
CA GLY A 206 0.81 4.07 -7.48
C GLY A 206 0.90 3.54 -6.05
N ILE A 207 -0.23 3.21 -5.42
CA ILE A 207 -0.28 2.61 -4.08
C ILE A 207 -0.36 1.09 -4.24
N ALA A 208 0.56 0.35 -3.61
CA ALA A 208 0.47 -1.10 -3.57
C ALA A 208 -0.83 -1.51 -2.87
N ALA A 209 -1.66 -2.31 -3.54
CA ALA A 209 -2.94 -2.71 -2.99
C ALA A 209 -3.35 -4.11 -3.45
N ALA A 210 -4.20 -4.75 -2.64
CA ALA A 210 -4.75 -6.06 -2.99
C ALA A 210 -6.17 -6.24 -2.44
N THR A 211 -6.98 -6.97 -3.21
CA THR A 211 -8.35 -7.33 -2.86
C THR A 211 -8.31 -8.58 -1.99
N MET A 212 -8.90 -8.50 -0.80
CA MET A 212 -9.04 -9.64 0.11
C MET A 212 -10.43 -10.25 0.01
N PHE A 213 -10.49 -11.56 0.20
CA PHE A 213 -11.72 -12.34 0.11
C PHE A 213 -11.97 -13.04 1.44
N THR A 214 -13.22 -13.01 1.89
CA THR A 214 -13.63 -13.74 3.10
C THR A 214 -13.51 -15.24 2.85
N SER A 215 -12.89 -15.96 3.79
CA SER A 215 -12.82 -17.41 3.78
C SER A 215 -13.47 -17.94 5.05
N ASN A 216 -14.28 -18.99 4.91
CA ASN A 216 -14.98 -19.61 6.04
C ASN A 216 -14.15 -20.71 6.71
N ARG A 217 -12.86 -20.83 6.37
CA ARG A 217 -11.98 -21.86 6.91
C ARG A 217 -11.19 -21.31 8.09
N THR A 218 -11.15 -22.07 9.18
CA THR A 218 -10.23 -21.83 10.27
C THR A 218 -8.84 -22.28 9.84
N ILE A 219 -7.90 -21.35 9.75
CA ILE A 219 -6.52 -21.61 9.34
C ILE A 219 -5.63 -21.30 10.54
N HIS A 220 -4.71 -22.20 10.86
CA HIS A 220 -3.70 -21.98 11.89
C HIS A 220 -2.49 -21.30 11.28
N PHE A 221 -2.15 -20.11 11.78
CA PHE A 221 -0.97 -19.36 11.37
C PHE A 221 0.15 -19.47 12.40
N SER A 222 1.35 -19.05 12.01
CA SER A 222 2.47 -18.99 12.94
C SER A 222 2.35 -17.79 13.87
N ASP A 223 2.29 -18.04 15.18
CA ASP A 223 2.26 -16.95 16.18
C ASP A 223 3.61 -16.23 16.36
N LYS A 224 4.67 -16.68 15.68
CA LYS A 224 6.05 -16.17 15.87
C LYS A 224 6.61 -15.44 14.66
N GLN A 225 6.02 -15.63 13.48
CA GLN A 225 6.53 -15.08 12.22
C GLN A 225 5.41 -14.57 11.35
N LEU A 226 5.49 -13.31 10.93
CA LEU A 226 4.82 -12.80 9.76
C LEU A 226 5.39 -13.48 8.50
N ARG A 227 4.53 -14.21 7.79
CA ARG A 227 4.86 -14.91 6.53
C ARG A 227 4.12 -14.25 5.38
N VAL A 228 4.86 -13.69 4.42
CA VAL A 228 4.30 -12.98 3.27
C VAL A 228 4.78 -13.63 1.99
N ALA A 229 3.84 -14.17 1.19
CA ALA A 229 4.14 -14.79 -0.08
C ALA A 229 3.71 -13.88 -1.25
N PHE A 230 4.53 -13.84 -2.30
CA PHE A 230 4.30 -13.04 -3.49
C PHE A 230 4.44 -13.91 -4.72
N ASP A 231 3.56 -13.72 -5.70
CA ASP A 231 3.91 -14.02 -7.08
C ASP A 231 5.02 -13.09 -7.58
N GLY A 232 5.70 -13.52 -8.64
CA GLY A 232 6.72 -12.74 -9.33
C GLY A 232 6.11 -11.71 -10.27
N ASP A 233 5.69 -12.16 -11.45
CA ASP A 233 5.22 -11.30 -12.53
C ASP A 233 3.90 -10.62 -12.17
N ALA A 234 3.69 -9.40 -12.67
CA ALA A 234 2.53 -8.54 -12.35
C ALA A 234 2.27 -8.25 -10.85
N VAL A 235 3.14 -8.70 -9.93
CA VAL A 235 3.08 -8.43 -8.49
C VAL A 235 4.36 -7.74 -8.02
N LEU A 236 5.50 -8.43 -8.03
CA LEU A 236 6.82 -7.86 -7.70
C LEU A 236 7.49 -7.26 -8.93
N PHE A 237 7.34 -7.92 -10.08
CA PHE A 237 7.81 -7.46 -11.38
C PHE A 237 6.64 -6.92 -12.20
N SER A 238 6.93 -6.15 -13.23
CA SER A 238 5.94 -5.71 -14.22
C SER A 238 5.33 -6.90 -14.97
N ASP A 239 4.28 -6.66 -15.74
CA ASP A 239 3.63 -7.64 -16.62
C ASP A 239 4.35 -7.83 -17.98
N GLU A 240 5.56 -7.30 -18.16
CA GLU A 240 6.36 -7.41 -19.40
C GLU A 240 6.48 -8.85 -19.91
N SER A 241 6.73 -9.81 -19.02
CA SER A 241 6.85 -11.22 -19.38
C SER A 241 5.52 -11.82 -19.85
N GLU A 242 4.40 -11.43 -19.23
CA GLU A 242 3.07 -11.87 -19.65
C GLU A 242 2.71 -11.31 -21.04
N GLN A 243 3.07 -10.05 -21.30
CA GLN A 243 2.88 -9.42 -22.61
C GLN A 243 3.61 -10.17 -23.72
N ILE A 244 4.85 -10.62 -23.46
CA ILE A 244 5.62 -11.41 -24.44
C ILE A 244 4.94 -12.75 -24.70
N VAL A 245 4.56 -13.49 -23.65
CA VAL A 245 3.90 -14.79 -23.80
C VAL A 245 2.60 -14.68 -24.59
N LYS A 246 1.76 -13.68 -24.27
CA LYS A 246 0.48 -13.47 -24.97
C LYS A 246 0.64 -13.07 -26.44
N LYS A 247 1.69 -12.30 -26.77
CA LYS A 247 1.90 -11.79 -28.13
C LYS A 247 2.74 -12.71 -29.02
N HIS A 248 3.70 -13.43 -28.44
CA HIS A 248 4.76 -14.14 -29.15
C HIS A 248 4.96 -15.60 -28.70
N GLY A 249 4.22 -16.06 -27.68
CA GLY A 249 4.30 -17.43 -27.18
C GLY A 249 5.45 -17.68 -26.20
N LEU A 250 5.53 -18.92 -25.71
CA LEU A 250 6.47 -19.33 -24.66
C LEU A 250 7.93 -19.38 -25.14
N ASP A 251 8.18 -19.77 -26.39
CA ASP A 251 9.55 -19.87 -26.92
C ASP A 251 10.21 -18.48 -26.97
N ALA A 252 9.49 -17.47 -27.47
CA ALA A 252 9.96 -16.09 -27.49
C ALA A 252 10.18 -15.53 -26.08
N PHE A 253 9.38 -15.97 -25.09
CA PHE A 253 9.62 -15.63 -23.69
C PHE A 253 10.93 -16.24 -23.17
N PHE A 254 11.22 -17.51 -23.44
CA PHE A 254 12.49 -18.12 -23.00
C PHE A 254 13.71 -17.48 -23.67
N GLU A 255 13.63 -17.17 -24.96
CA GLU A 255 14.69 -16.42 -25.66
C GLU A 255 14.90 -15.03 -25.04
N ASN A 256 13.82 -14.32 -24.72
CA ASN A 256 13.90 -13.02 -24.05
C ASN A 256 14.57 -13.14 -22.69
N GLU A 257 14.16 -14.10 -21.86
CA GLU A 257 14.71 -14.30 -20.53
C GLU A 257 16.20 -14.65 -20.57
N GLN A 258 16.63 -15.45 -21.55
CA GLN A 258 18.05 -15.76 -21.76
C GLN A 258 18.84 -14.54 -22.23
N GLN A 259 18.33 -13.79 -23.20
CA GLN A 259 19.02 -12.62 -23.76
C GLN A 259 19.14 -11.48 -22.73
N PHE A 260 18.11 -11.29 -21.91
CA PHE A 260 18.03 -10.20 -20.93
C PHE A 260 18.28 -10.66 -19.49
N GLU A 261 18.88 -11.83 -19.28
CA GLU A 261 19.09 -12.42 -17.95
C GLU A 261 19.77 -11.47 -16.95
N ASN A 262 20.69 -10.63 -17.43
CA ASN A 262 21.43 -9.65 -16.61
C ASN A 262 20.79 -8.25 -16.58
N LYS A 263 19.67 -8.05 -17.29
CA LYS A 263 18.90 -6.81 -17.27
C LYS A 263 17.74 -6.97 -16.29
N PRO A 264 17.68 -6.17 -15.20
CA PRO A 264 16.58 -6.25 -14.23
C PRO A 264 15.20 -6.16 -14.91
N LEU A 265 14.24 -6.92 -14.40
CA LEU A 265 12.83 -6.77 -14.76
C LEU A 265 12.33 -5.41 -14.27
N ALA A 266 11.36 -4.81 -14.96
CA ALA A 266 10.71 -3.61 -14.45
C ALA A 266 9.90 -3.93 -13.17
N GLN A 267 9.66 -2.91 -12.36
CA GLN A 267 9.02 -3.07 -11.06
C GLN A 267 7.50 -3.25 -11.19
N GLY A 268 6.95 -4.16 -10.40
CA GLY A 268 5.52 -4.35 -10.19
C GLY A 268 4.97 -3.49 -9.05
N PRO A 269 3.65 -3.51 -8.84
CA PRO A 269 2.97 -2.65 -7.87
C PRO A 269 3.38 -2.92 -6.41
N LEU A 270 3.76 -4.15 -6.05
CA LEU A 270 4.08 -4.53 -4.66
C LEU A 270 5.58 -4.46 -4.33
N LYS A 271 6.44 -4.08 -5.28
CA LYS A 271 7.89 -3.95 -5.07
C LYS A 271 8.22 -3.02 -3.89
N GLY A 272 7.54 -1.89 -3.77
CA GLY A 272 7.75 -0.93 -2.68
C GLY A 272 7.39 -1.50 -1.30
N PHE A 273 6.37 -2.35 -1.22
CA PHE A 273 6.02 -3.05 0.03
C PHE A 273 7.08 -4.09 0.40
N LEU A 274 7.61 -4.84 -0.57
CA LEU A 274 8.73 -5.76 -0.32
C LEU A 274 9.98 -5.01 0.16
N GLU A 275 10.27 -3.83 -0.38
CA GLU A 275 11.37 -2.98 0.12
C GLU A 275 11.19 -2.57 1.58
N ALA A 276 9.95 -2.25 1.98
CA ALA A 276 9.61 -1.93 3.35
C ALA A 276 9.80 -3.13 4.29
N LEU A 277 9.35 -4.33 3.89
CA LEU A 277 9.61 -5.58 4.61
C LEU A 277 11.11 -5.85 4.76
N GLY A 278 11.87 -5.77 3.66
CA GLY A 278 13.31 -5.98 3.66
C GLY A 278 14.07 -4.99 4.54
N LYS A 279 13.59 -3.73 4.62
CA LYS A 279 14.15 -2.73 5.53
C LYS A 279 14.00 -3.16 6.99
N LEU A 280 12.82 -3.65 7.38
CA LEU A 280 12.58 -4.13 8.75
C LEU A 280 13.33 -5.44 9.04
N GLN A 281 13.41 -6.37 8.09
CA GLN A 281 14.23 -7.59 8.21
C GLN A 281 15.69 -7.25 8.53
N ARG A 282 16.28 -6.27 7.82
CA ARG A 282 17.66 -5.82 8.07
C ARG A 282 17.88 -5.30 9.49
N LYS A 283 16.86 -4.74 10.16
CA LYS A 283 16.96 -4.32 11.57
C LYS A 283 17.16 -5.52 12.50
N PHE A 284 16.51 -6.64 12.24
CA PHE A 284 16.72 -7.89 12.97
C PHE A 284 18.10 -8.48 12.67
N TYR A 285 18.52 -8.42 11.41
CA TYR A 285 19.83 -8.94 10.98
C TYR A 285 20.98 -8.21 11.68
N ALA A 286 20.87 -6.88 11.81
CA ALA A 286 21.84 -6.05 12.52
C ALA A 286 21.97 -6.38 14.02
N LYS A 287 21.00 -7.11 14.60
CA LYS A 287 21.04 -7.63 15.99
C LYS A 287 21.39 -9.11 16.07
N GLY A 288 21.87 -9.70 14.97
CA GLY A 288 22.20 -11.13 14.91
C GLY A 288 20.99 -12.06 14.82
N ALA A 289 19.77 -11.52 14.71
CA ALA A 289 18.52 -12.29 14.66
C ALA A 289 18.12 -12.64 13.22
N ARG A 290 19.09 -12.99 12.35
CA ARG A 290 18.79 -13.32 10.95
C ARG A 290 17.99 -14.61 10.80
N LEU A 291 18.38 -15.66 11.51
CA LEU A 291 17.70 -16.96 11.46
C LEU A 291 16.36 -16.96 12.21
N ASP A 292 16.24 -16.09 13.23
CA ASP A 292 15.03 -15.93 14.05
C ASP A 292 14.24 -14.66 13.69
N CYS A 293 14.42 -14.15 12.47
CA CYS A 293 13.71 -12.97 12.01
C CYS A 293 12.20 -13.25 11.98
N PRO A 294 11.35 -12.39 12.60
CA PRO A 294 9.92 -12.60 12.62
C PRO A 294 9.23 -12.22 11.30
N ILE A 295 9.95 -11.70 10.32
CA ILE A 295 9.44 -11.46 8.97
C ILE A 295 10.09 -12.48 8.04
N ARG A 296 9.26 -13.28 7.36
CA ARG A 296 9.69 -14.26 6.36
C ARG A 296 8.95 -14.05 5.05
N THR A 297 9.72 -13.93 3.97
CA THR A 297 9.21 -13.58 2.64
C THR A 297 9.41 -14.74 1.66
N TYR A 298 8.43 -14.94 0.80
CA TYR A 298 8.40 -16.03 -0.17
C TYR A 298 8.14 -15.50 -1.57
N LEU A 299 8.94 -15.94 -2.54
CA LEU A 299 8.61 -15.82 -3.97
C LEU A 299 7.99 -17.14 -4.41
N VAL A 300 6.73 -17.15 -4.82
CA VAL A 300 6.01 -18.33 -5.31
C VAL A 300 5.58 -18.07 -6.75
N THR A 301 6.38 -18.53 -7.71
CA THR A 301 6.25 -18.13 -9.11
C THR A 301 6.07 -19.31 -10.05
N ALA A 302 5.27 -19.10 -11.11
CA ALA A 302 5.12 -20.06 -12.21
C ALA A 302 6.39 -20.16 -13.08
N ARG A 303 7.35 -19.24 -12.93
CA ARG A 303 8.64 -19.30 -13.66
C ARG A 303 9.36 -20.62 -13.39
N SER A 304 10.09 -21.08 -14.40
CA SER A 304 10.98 -22.24 -14.28
C SER A 304 12.33 -21.79 -13.74
N ALA A 305 12.86 -22.51 -12.76
CA ALA A 305 14.20 -22.24 -12.22
C ALA A 305 15.29 -22.32 -13.30
N ALA A 306 15.13 -23.24 -14.26
CA ALA A 306 16.15 -23.56 -15.24
C ALA A 306 16.21 -22.56 -16.41
N SER A 307 15.08 -21.93 -16.77
CA SER A 307 15.01 -21.08 -17.97
C SER A 307 14.69 -19.61 -17.71
N SER A 308 13.94 -19.27 -16.67
CA SER A 308 13.49 -17.88 -16.43
C SER A 308 13.66 -17.41 -14.98
N GLY A 309 14.14 -18.27 -14.09
CA GLY A 309 14.32 -17.95 -12.67
C GLY A 309 15.54 -17.10 -12.36
N ALA A 310 16.62 -17.25 -13.14
CA ALA A 310 17.87 -16.53 -12.91
C ALA A 310 17.70 -15.01 -12.97
N ARG A 311 16.96 -14.50 -13.98
CA ARG A 311 16.67 -13.07 -14.15
C ARG A 311 15.87 -12.51 -12.98
N ALA A 312 14.86 -13.25 -12.50
CA ALA A 312 14.05 -12.85 -11.35
C ALA A 312 14.91 -12.68 -10.08
N LEU A 313 15.78 -13.67 -9.79
CA LEU A 313 16.68 -13.61 -8.63
C LEU A 313 17.73 -12.49 -8.76
N LYS A 314 18.30 -12.28 -9.95
CA LYS A 314 19.23 -11.18 -10.23
C LYS A 314 18.55 -9.82 -10.08
N THR A 315 17.30 -9.70 -10.48
CA THR A 315 16.49 -8.49 -10.31
C THR A 315 16.32 -8.15 -8.82
N LEU A 316 15.85 -9.10 -8.00
CA LEU A 316 15.71 -8.91 -6.55
C LEU A 316 17.04 -8.50 -5.90
N ARG A 317 18.13 -9.17 -6.27
CA ARG A 317 19.48 -8.82 -5.80
C ARG A 317 19.89 -7.40 -6.19
N SER A 318 19.60 -6.98 -7.43
CA SER A 318 19.93 -5.63 -7.89
C SER A 318 19.17 -4.54 -7.12
N TRP A 319 17.99 -4.87 -6.59
CA TRP A 319 17.21 -4.00 -5.71
C TRP A 319 17.68 -4.06 -4.24
N GLY A 320 18.66 -4.90 -3.91
CA GLY A 320 19.09 -5.13 -2.53
C GLY A 320 18.03 -5.84 -1.69
N LEU A 321 17.17 -6.63 -2.33
CA LEU A 321 16.11 -7.41 -1.71
C LEU A 321 16.50 -8.87 -1.64
N GLU A 322 16.43 -9.41 -0.43
CA GLU A 322 16.66 -10.81 -0.14
C GLU A 322 15.30 -11.44 0.16
N ILE A 323 14.91 -12.43 -0.64
CA ILE A 323 13.77 -13.29 -0.36
C ILE A 323 14.27 -14.50 0.42
N ASP A 324 13.58 -14.88 1.49
CA ASP A 324 14.00 -16.00 2.34
C ASP A 324 13.84 -17.35 1.63
N GLU A 325 12.75 -17.53 0.87
CA GLU A 325 12.48 -18.74 0.10
C GLU A 325 11.92 -18.42 -1.29
N ALA A 326 12.54 -18.97 -2.34
CA ALA A 326 12.09 -18.80 -3.72
C ALA A 326 11.68 -20.16 -4.31
N LEU A 327 10.41 -20.27 -4.71
CA LEU A 327 9.76 -21.49 -5.17
C LEU A 327 9.35 -21.30 -6.62
N PHE A 328 10.12 -21.93 -7.51
CA PHE A 328 9.92 -21.92 -8.96
C PHE A 328 9.14 -23.16 -9.37
N LEU A 329 7.89 -22.96 -9.78
CA LEU A 329 6.96 -24.06 -9.98
C LEU A 329 6.90 -24.55 -11.43
N ALA A 330 7.53 -23.84 -12.38
CA ALA A 330 7.50 -24.19 -13.80
C ALA A 330 6.09 -24.51 -14.33
N GLY A 331 5.09 -23.70 -13.91
CA GLY A 331 3.68 -23.86 -14.26
C GLY A 331 2.87 -24.82 -13.36
N ALA A 332 3.49 -25.51 -12.40
CA ALA A 332 2.75 -26.32 -11.45
C ALA A 332 1.85 -25.45 -10.53
N PRO A 333 0.73 -26.00 -10.02
CA PRO A 333 -0.18 -25.26 -9.13
C PRO A 333 0.51 -24.73 -7.86
N LYS A 334 0.18 -23.50 -7.47
CA LYS A 334 0.74 -22.85 -6.26
C LYS A 334 0.16 -23.39 -4.96
N GLY A 335 -1.10 -23.85 -4.99
CA GLY A 335 -1.89 -24.28 -3.83
C GLY A 335 -1.17 -25.23 -2.86
N PRO A 336 -0.65 -26.40 -3.31
CA PRO A 336 0.02 -27.36 -2.42
C PRO A 336 1.23 -26.78 -1.67
N VAL A 337 1.93 -25.85 -2.31
CA VAL A 337 3.12 -25.24 -1.74
C VAL A 337 2.74 -24.15 -0.74
N LEU A 338 1.67 -23.40 -1.02
CA LEU A 338 1.10 -22.42 -0.11
C LEU A 338 0.51 -23.09 1.14
N GLU A 339 -0.15 -24.24 0.98
CA GLU A 339 -0.61 -25.07 2.11
C GLU A 339 0.59 -25.51 2.97
N LYS A 340 1.74 -25.83 2.39
CA LYS A 340 2.93 -26.14 3.19
C LYS A 340 3.45 -24.93 3.97
N ILE A 341 3.48 -23.76 3.33
CA ILE A 341 4.07 -22.53 3.89
C ILE A 341 3.17 -21.90 4.96
N HIS A 342 1.84 -22.02 4.84
CA HIS A 342 0.86 -21.30 5.64
C HIS A 342 1.17 -19.79 5.75
N PRO A 343 1.24 -19.05 4.63
CA PRO A 343 1.51 -17.62 4.67
C PRO A 343 0.32 -16.88 5.28
N HIS A 344 0.59 -15.80 6.01
CA HIS A 344 -0.46 -14.92 6.53
C HIS A 344 -1.21 -14.20 5.40
N ILE A 345 -0.51 -13.97 4.29
CA ILE A 345 -1.07 -13.43 3.07
C ILE A 345 -0.23 -13.88 1.87
N PHE A 346 -0.92 -14.29 0.80
CA PHE A 346 -0.34 -14.57 -0.51
C PHE A 346 -0.88 -13.56 -1.53
N PHE A 347 0.00 -12.91 -2.30
CA PHE A 347 -0.37 -11.96 -3.35
C PHE A 347 -0.19 -12.55 -4.73
N ASP A 348 -1.23 -12.46 -5.56
CA ASP A 348 -1.22 -12.94 -6.95
C ASP A 348 -2.10 -12.04 -7.81
N ASP A 349 -1.77 -11.85 -9.08
CA ASP A 349 -2.56 -11.06 -10.02
C ASP A 349 -3.65 -11.88 -10.72
N GLN A 350 -3.63 -13.20 -10.63
CA GLN A 350 -4.56 -14.07 -11.34
C GLN A 350 -5.59 -14.70 -10.41
N MET A 351 -6.88 -14.44 -10.68
CA MET A 351 -7.97 -15.02 -9.88
C MET A 351 -7.94 -16.55 -9.80
N PHE A 352 -7.49 -17.25 -10.85
CA PHE A 352 -7.33 -18.71 -10.81
C PHE A 352 -6.34 -19.18 -9.72
N HIS A 353 -5.25 -18.45 -9.52
CA HIS A 353 -4.29 -18.74 -8.44
C HIS A 353 -4.84 -18.36 -7.07
N ILE A 354 -5.61 -17.28 -6.99
CA ILE A 354 -6.30 -16.87 -5.77
C ILE A 354 -7.29 -17.95 -5.32
N GLU A 355 -8.18 -18.40 -6.21
CA GLU A 355 -9.18 -19.43 -5.94
C GLU A 355 -8.51 -20.75 -5.52
N GLY A 356 -7.50 -21.22 -6.29
CA GLY A 356 -6.77 -22.44 -5.95
C GLY A 356 -6.01 -22.36 -4.61
N ALA A 357 -5.53 -21.17 -4.21
CA ALA A 357 -4.93 -20.98 -2.89
C ALA A 357 -6.00 -21.01 -1.78
N GLN A 358 -7.16 -20.42 -1.99
CA GLN A 358 -8.26 -20.44 -1.03
C GLN A 358 -8.84 -21.85 -0.81
N GLU A 359 -8.96 -22.64 -1.89
CA GLU A 359 -9.35 -24.05 -1.85
C GLU A 359 -8.41 -24.89 -0.98
N MET A 360 -7.17 -24.46 -0.82
CA MET A 360 -6.14 -25.09 0.02
C MET A 360 -5.99 -24.40 1.38
N GLY A 361 -6.92 -23.52 1.77
CA GLY A 361 -6.90 -22.86 3.07
C GLY A 361 -5.80 -21.80 3.21
N THR A 362 -5.42 -21.14 2.13
CA THR A 362 -4.51 -19.98 2.18
C THR A 362 -5.29 -18.68 2.05
N ILE A 363 -4.92 -17.66 2.85
CA ILE A 363 -5.43 -16.30 2.66
C ILE A 363 -4.70 -15.68 1.47
N ALA A 364 -5.40 -15.61 0.34
CA ALA A 364 -4.90 -15.02 -0.90
C ALA A 364 -5.55 -13.66 -1.16
N ALA A 365 -4.78 -12.73 -1.70
CA ALA A 365 -5.18 -11.37 -2.01
C ALA A 365 -4.85 -11.03 -3.46
N HIS A 366 -5.87 -10.64 -4.22
CA HIS A 366 -5.77 -10.38 -5.64
C HIS A 366 -5.21 -8.99 -5.92
N VAL A 367 -4.15 -8.91 -6.73
CA VAL A 367 -3.53 -7.67 -7.18
C VAL A 367 -4.02 -7.38 -8.61
N PRO A 368 -5.03 -6.50 -8.81
CA PRO A 368 -5.56 -6.22 -10.15
C PRO A 368 -4.59 -5.31 -10.94
N TYR A 369 -3.47 -5.88 -11.37
CA TYR A 369 -2.43 -5.22 -12.16
C TYR A 369 -2.11 -6.02 -13.44
N GLY A 370 -1.60 -5.31 -14.45
CA GLY A 370 -1.16 -5.92 -15.71
C GLY A 370 -2.26 -6.08 -16.76
N ILE A 371 -1.85 -6.47 -17.97
CA ILE A 371 -2.75 -6.66 -19.12
C ILE A 371 -3.79 -7.76 -18.90
N GLY A 372 -3.54 -8.73 -18.02
CA GLY A 372 -4.51 -9.76 -17.63
C GLY A 372 -5.86 -9.19 -17.17
N GLN A 373 -5.83 -8.01 -16.53
CA GLN A 373 -7.04 -7.38 -15.99
C GLN A 373 -7.92 -6.71 -17.03
N ARG A 374 -7.34 -6.29 -18.17
CA ARG A 374 -8.08 -5.54 -19.21
C ARG A 374 -9.06 -6.42 -19.98
N TYR A 375 -8.76 -7.71 -20.11
CA TYR A 375 -9.63 -8.66 -20.82
C TYR A 375 -10.91 -8.98 -20.02
N ASN A 376 -10.83 -9.05 -18.68
CA ASN A 376 -12.01 -9.26 -17.83
C ASN A 376 -12.97 -8.06 -17.79
N LYS A 377 -12.51 -6.85 -18.13
CA LYS A 377 -13.39 -5.68 -18.30
C LYS A 377 -14.15 -5.67 -19.64
N SER A 378 -13.69 -6.44 -20.63
CA SER A 378 -14.25 -6.45 -21.99
C SER A 378 -15.20 -7.60 -22.31
N THR A 379 -15.35 -8.59 -21.43
CA THR A 379 -16.38 -9.62 -21.52
C THR A 379 -17.56 -9.22 -20.63
N PRO A 380 -18.73 -8.84 -21.19
CA PRO A 380 -19.94 -8.75 -20.41
C PRO A 380 -20.18 -10.09 -19.73
N LYS A 381 -20.52 -10.09 -18.44
CA LYS A 381 -21.17 -11.26 -17.84
C LYS A 381 -22.50 -11.43 -18.58
N GLU A 382 -22.64 -12.51 -19.34
CA GLU A 382 -23.97 -12.96 -19.75
C GLU A 382 -24.67 -13.45 -18.47
N ASP A 383 -25.83 -12.85 -18.19
CA ASP A 383 -26.71 -13.11 -17.04
C ASP A 383 -27.28 -14.53 -17.04
#